data_AF-A0A410W6Y1-F1
#
_entry.id   AF-A0A410W6Y1-F1
#
_cell.length_a   1.000
_cell.length_b   1.000
_cell.length_c   1.000
_cell.angle_alpha   90.00
_cell.angle_beta   90.00
_cell.angle_gamma   90.00
#
_symmetry.space_group_name_H-M   'P 1'
#
loop_
_entity.id
_entity.type
_entity.pdbx_description
1 polymer ?
#
loop_
_entity_poly.entity_id
_entity_poly.type
_entity_poly.pdbx_seq_one_letter_code
_entity_poly.pdbx_strand_id
1 'polypeptide(L)' 'MGRGRAKAKQTKVARQLKYNTPEMDLERLQRELAGKSRDDDREDDYSDYDWRD' A
#
# COMPACT_ATOMS: atom_id res chain seq x y z
N MET A 1 7.58 37.05 -14.89
CA MET A 1 7.33 36.05 -15.96
C MET A 1 7.74 34.60 -15.56
N GLY A 2 7.56 34.15 -14.31
CA GLY A 2 8.01 32.80 -13.88
C GLY A 2 6.89 31.80 -13.54
N ARG A 3 5.67 32.27 -13.31
CA ARG A 3 4.57 31.44 -12.76
C ARG A 3 4.05 30.38 -13.73
N GLY A 4 4.00 30.67 -15.03
CA GLY A 4 3.52 29.71 -16.04
C GLY A 4 4.39 28.45 -16.15
N ARG A 5 5.73 28.62 -16.07
CA ARG A 5 6.68 27.50 -16.10
C ARG A 5 6.58 26.64 -14.84
N ALA A 6 6.47 27.27 -13.67
CA ALA A 6 6.27 26.56 -12.41
C ALA A 6 4.95 25.77 -12.42
N LYS A 7 3.85 26.39 -12.88
CA LYS A 7 2.54 25.72 -13.01
C LYS A 7 2.61 24.51 -13.96
N ALA A 8 3.25 24.67 -15.12
CA ALA A 8 3.43 23.57 -16.07
C ALA A 8 4.23 22.39 -15.46
N LYS A 9 5.31 22.68 -14.72
CA LYS A 9 6.08 21.64 -14.00
C LYS A 9 5.23 20.93 -12.96
N GLN A 10 4.45 21.67 -12.17
CA GLN A 10 3.58 21.09 -11.14
C GLN A 10 2.48 20.22 -11.75
N THR A 11 1.83 20.66 -12.82
CA THR A 11 0.81 19.85 -13.53
C THR A 11 1.40 18.56 -14.09
N LYS A 12 2.63 18.60 -14.63
CA LYS A 12 3.33 17.39 -15.10
C LYS A 12 3.59 16.41 -13.97
N VAL A 13 4.13 16.88 -12.84
CA VAL A 13 4.40 16.05 -11.65
C VAL A 13 3.10 15.46 -11.10
N ALA A 14 2.05 16.28 -10.96
CA ALA A 14 0.76 15.82 -10.48
C ALA A 14 0.13 14.75 -11.39
N ARG A 15 0.26 14.89 -12.71
CA ARG A 15 -0.21 13.88 -13.67
C ARG A 15 0.59 12.59 -13.54
N GLN A 16 1.91 12.68 -13.37
CA GLN A 16 2.74 11.50 -13.10
C GLN A 16 2.28 10.83 -11.81
N LEU A 17 2.10 11.55 -10.70
CA LEU A 17 1.64 10.96 -9.44
C LEU A 17 0.25 10.33 -9.54
N LYS A 18 -0.69 10.96 -10.25
CA LYS A 18 -2.07 10.48 -10.34
C LYS A 18 -2.23 9.26 -11.25
N TYR A 19 -1.46 9.19 -12.33
CA TYR A 19 -1.64 8.18 -13.38
C TYR A 19 -0.45 7.22 -13.50
N ASN A 20 0.56 7.34 -12.64
CA ASN A 20 1.59 6.32 -12.50
C ASN A 20 0.99 5.17 -11.70
N THR A 21 0.53 4.15 -12.41
CA THR A 21 0.23 2.86 -11.81
C THR A 21 1.56 2.19 -11.50
N PRO A 22 1.91 1.94 -10.23
CA PRO A 22 3.11 1.20 -9.92
C PRO A 22 3.00 -0.20 -10.55
N GLU A 23 4.05 -0.64 -11.23
CA GLU A 23 4.20 -2.06 -11.57
C GLU A 23 4.39 -2.80 -10.24
N MET A 24 3.36 -3.53 -9.82
CA MET A 24 3.43 -4.36 -8.63
C MET A 24 3.94 -5.74 -9.03
N ASP A 25 4.94 -6.22 -8.30
CA ASP A 25 5.37 -7.61 -8.36
C ASP A 25 4.31 -8.50 -7.68
N LEU A 26 3.40 -9.03 -8.51
CA LEU A 26 2.32 -9.89 -8.06
C LEU A 26 2.84 -11.21 -7.47
N GLU A 27 3.99 -11.71 -7.92
CA GLU A 27 4.56 -12.96 -7.41
C GLU A 27 5.07 -12.79 -5.98
N ARG A 28 5.75 -11.66 -5.70
CA ARG A 28 6.16 -11.31 -4.33
C ARG A 28 4.95 -11.13 -3.41
N LEU A 29 3.91 -10.44 -3.87
CA LEU A 29 2.69 -10.23 -3.09
C LEU A 29 1.98 -11.55 -2.75
N GLN A 30 1.85 -12.46 -3.73
CA GLN A 30 1.26 -13.77 -3.51
C GLN A 30 2.04 -14.59 -2.48
N ARG A 31 3.38 -14.55 -2.53
CA ARG A 31 4.24 -15.24 -1.57
C ARG A 31 4.08 -14.70 -0.15
N GLU A 32 3.98 -13.38 0.01
CA GLU A 32 3.77 -12.75 1.31
C GLU A 32 2.39 -13.11 1.89
N LEU A 33 1.34 -13.04 1.08
CA LEU A 33 -0.02 -13.41 1.49
C LEU A 33 -0.11 -14.88 1.90
N ALA A 34 0.44 -15.78 1.08
CA ALA A 34 0.45 -17.22 1.35
C ALA A 34 1.30 -17.59 2.58
N GLY A 35 2.35 -16.82 2.89
CA GLY A 35 3.13 -16.97 4.12
C GLY A 35 2.35 -16.51 5.35
N LYS A 36 1.63 -15.38 5.25
CA LYS A 36 0.88 -14.78 6.35
C LYS A 36 -0.32 -15.63 6.79
N SER A 37 -1.01 -16.30 5.86
CA SER A 37 -2.09 -17.24 6.18
C SER A 37 -1.66 -18.44 7.04
N ARG A 38 -0.36 -18.74 7.18
CA ARG A 38 0.14 -19.84 8.04
C ARG A 38 0.54 -19.38 9.44
N ASP A 39 0.75 -18.08 9.66
CA ASP A 39 1.09 -17.52 10.97
C ASP A 39 -0.16 -17.02 11.72
N ASP A 40 -1.26 -16.74 11.01
CA ASP A 40 -2.56 -16.30 11.59
C ASP A 40 -3.21 -17.37 12.48
N ASP A 41 -2.94 -18.67 12.24
CA ASP A 41 -3.40 -19.79 13.08
C ASP A 41 -2.89 -19.71 14.55
N ARG A 42 -1.95 -18.81 14.86
CA ARG A 42 -1.40 -18.62 16.23
C ARG A 42 -1.91 -17.37 16.94
N GLU A 43 -2.64 -16.48 16.28
CA GLU A 43 -3.04 -15.19 16.86
C GLU A 43 -4.45 -15.20 17.47
N ASP A 44 -5.26 -16.24 17.19
CA ASP A 44 -6.62 -16.40 17.71
C ASP A 44 -6.71 -16.69 19.22
N ASP A 45 -5.63 -17.10 19.90
CA ASP A 45 -5.64 -17.40 21.34
C ASP A 45 -5.64 -16.14 22.22
N TYR A 46 -5.26 -14.98 21.68
CA TYR A 46 -5.17 -13.73 22.45
C TYR A 46 -6.42 -12.85 22.36
N SER A 47 -7.33 -13.12 21.43
CA SER A 47 -8.53 -12.29 21.20
C SER A 47 -9.72 -12.65 22.11
N ASP A 48 -9.79 -13.88 22.63
CA ASP A 48 -10.89 -14.33 23.50
C ASP A 48 -10.78 -13.80 24.96
N TYR A 49 -9.58 -13.38 25.38
CA TYR A 49 -9.34 -12.89 26.75
C TYR A 49 -9.60 -11.38 26.93
N ASP A 50 -9.69 -10.59 25.86
CA ASP A 50 -9.84 -9.12 25.91
C ASP A 50 -11.31 -8.64 25.91
N TRP A 51 -12.27 -9.55 25.70
CA TRP A 51 -13.71 -9.23 25.66
C TRP A 51 -14.47 -9.60 26.96
N ARG A 52 -13.78 -10.08 27.99
CA ARG A 52 -14.34 -10.62 29.24
C ARG A 52 -14.07 -9.78 30.49
N ASP A 53 -13.84 -8.47 30.36
CA ASP A 53 -13.80 -7.50 31.48
C ASP A 53 -14.85 -6.39 31.29
#